data_AF-A0A3B0LVV6-F1
#
_entry.id   AF-A0A3B0LVV6-F1
#
_cell.length_a   1.000
_cell.length_b   1.000
_cell.length_c   1.000
_cell.angle_alpha   90.00
_cell.angle_beta   90.00
_cell.angle_gamma   90.00
#
_symmetry.space_group_name_H-M   'P 1'
#
loop_
_entity.id
_entity.type
_entity.pdbx_description
1 polymer ?
#
loop_
_entity_poly.entity_id
_entity_poly.type
_entity_poly.pdbx_seq_one_letter_code
_entity_poly.pdbx_strand_id
1 'polypeptide(L)'
;MALKQDKDRAKANFPGANCKIRKSLAMEKCQTMNSAQLLRLIQNLIRVWVVVDVNAKQGCRVKTGNLSTDWLNWITLRAGSSRTMHAPSIGGQVLILSIGGELMTAFVLTGIFFDQYPEPTTSLKADHRVYSDGAVIEYEPANGVLKDSGVKNAHIEAIKSIHASTEKVMVTAKTEILLDAPEVIYSKKLTTATLDVKAGGTMTGNITPTGQFSSNGIVIDKHKHGGVKRGGEQTDGPQ
;
A
#
# COMPACT_ATOMS: atom_id res chain seq x y z
N MET A 1 21.89 59.32 12.57
CA MET A 1 23.14 58.89 13.23
C MET A 1 22.75 57.78 14.19
N ALA A 2 23.13 56.50 14.08
CA ALA A 2 23.90 55.72 13.13
C ALA A 2 23.43 54.26 13.30
N LEU A 3 23.58 53.46 12.23
CA LEU A 3 23.38 52.01 12.19
C LEU A 3 24.11 51.26 13.32
N LYS A 4 23.53 50.12 13.75
CA LYS A 4 24.29 48.88 13.95
C LYS A 4 23.44 47.67 13.56
N GLN A 5 23.91 47.01 12.50
CA GLN A 5 23.45 45.72 11.99
C GLN A 5 23.83 44.63 12.99
N ASP A 6 22.90 43.72 13.27
CA ASP A 6 23.27 42.43 13.86
C ASP A 6 23.17 41.34 12.79
N LYS A 7 24.31 40.67 12.61
CA LYS A 7 24.57 39.62 11.65
C LYS A 7 24.27 38.32 12.36
N ASP A 8 23.20 37.62 11.99
CA ASP A 8 23.14 36.15 12.09
C ASP A 8 21.93 35.62 11.31
N ARG A 9 22.14 35.43 10.00
CA ARG A 9 21.23 34.64 9.16
C ARG A 9 21.88 33.29 8.93
N ALA A 10 21.39 32.29 9.65
CA ALA A 10 21.74 30.89 9.50
C ALA A 10 21.67 30.48 8.02
N LYS A 11 22.82 30.04 7.50
CA LYS A 11 22.95 29.44 6.17
C LYS A 11 22.31 28.05 6.23
N ALA A 12 21.07 27.93 5.75
CA ALA A 12 20.51 26.63 5.39
C ALA A 12 21.22 26.14 4.11
N ASN A 13 22.19 25.25 4.30
CA ASN A 13 22.95 24.61 3.24
C ASN A 13 22.08 23.48 2.64
N PHE A 14 21.40 23.76 1.51
CA PHE A 14 20.65 22.74 0.77
C PHE A 14 21.61 21.93 -0.11
N PRO A 15 21.75 20.61 0.09
CA PRO A 15 22.59 19.79 -0.77
C PRO A 15 21.92 19.58 -2.15
N GLY A 16 22.62 20.03 -3.20
CA GLY A 16 22.63 19.40 -4.52
C GLY A 16 21.29 19.02 -5.16
N ALA A 17 20.37 19.98 -5.32
CA ALA A 17 19.28 19.82 -6.27
C ALA A 17 19.83 19.88 -7.70
N ASN A 18 20.21 18.74 -8.27
CA ASN A 18 20.43 18.57 -9.70
C ASN A 18 19.07 18.62 -10.44
N CYS A 19 18.43 19.78 -10.40
CA CYS A 19 17.32 20.13 -11.28
C CYS A 19 17.93 20.41 -12.65
N LYS A 20 17.87 19.43 -13.57
CA LYS A 20 18.21 19.62 -14.99
C LYS A 20 17.16 20.47 -15.72
N ILE A 21 16.83 21.64 -15.20
CA ILE A 21 16.20 22.70 -15.99
C ILE A 21 17.25 23.80 -16.11
N ARG A 22 18.20 23.57 -17.03
CA ARG A 22 19.14 24.60 -17.43
C ARG A 22 18.34 25.76 -18.03
N LYS A 23 18.55 26.95 -17.45
CA LYS A 23 18.33 28.22 -18.11
C LYS A 23 19.01 28.19 -19.49
N SER A 24 18.21 28.14 -20.55
CA SER A 24 18.55 28.77 -21.82
C SER A 24 17.24 29.11 -22.51
N LEU A 25 16.69 30.27 -22.15
CA LEU A 25 15.72 30.96 -22.97
C LEU A 25 16.46 31.36 -24.26
N ALA A 26 16.53 30.43 -25.22
CA ALA A 26 17.03 30.71 -26.56
C ALA A 26 15.93 31.48 -27.29
N MET A 27 15.84 32.77 -27.01
CA MET A 27 15.17 33.73 -27.89
C MET A 27 16.24 34.27 -28.84
N GLU A 28 16.79 33.41 -29.70
CA GLU A 28 17.72 33.83 -30.75
C GLU A 28 17.70 32.85 -31.92
N LYS A 29 16.68 33.01 -32.78
CA LYS A 29 16.70 32.79 -34.24
C LYS A 29 15.28 33.04 -34.77
N CYS A 30 15.05 34.24 -35.30
CA CYS A 30 14.01 34.42 -36.31
C CYS A 30 14.51 33.76 -37.60
N GLN A 31 14.51 32.43 -37.66
CA GLN A 31 14.55 31.73 -38.93
C GLN A 31 13.24 32.05 -39.64
N THR A 32 13.31 32.41 -40.93
CA THR A 32 12.13 32.46 -41.80
C THR A 32 11.51 31.06 -41.83
N MET A 33 10.59 30.84 -40.90
CA MET A 33 10.02 29.53 -40.63
C MET A 33 9.12 29.19 -41.81
N ASN A 34 9.57 28.28 -42.66
CA ASN A 34 8.79 27.80 -43.79
C ASN A 34 7.50 27.14 -43.23
N SER A 35 6.35 27.38 -43.86
CA SER A 35 5.05 26.84 -43.45
C SER A 35 5.10 25.32 -43.23
N ALA A 36 5.88 24.59 -44.05
CA ALA A 36 6.09 23.15 -43.89
C ALA A 36 6.83 22.78 -42.58
N GLN A 37 7.84 23.56 -42.18
CA GLN A 37 8.57 23.33 -40.92
C GLN A 37 7.69 23.65 -39.71
N LEU A 38 6.93 24.74 -39.77
CA LEU A 38 5.97 25.11 -38.75
C LEU A 38 4.91 24.01 -38.57
N LEU A 39 4.33 23.52 -39.67
CA LEU A 39 3.37 22.41 -39.64
C LEU A 39 3.97 21.14 -39.01
N ARG A 40 5.22 20.80 -39.35
CA ARG A 40 5.92 19.65 -38.74
C ARG A 40 6.07 19.82 -37.23
N LEU A 41 6.48 20.99 -36.76
CA LEU A 41 6.65 21.26 -35.32
C LEU A 41 5.30 21.22 -34.58
N ILE A 42 4.25 21.83 -35.17
CA ILE A 42 2.90 21.80 -34.61
C ILE A 42 2.38 20.36 -34.50
N GLN A 43 2.56 19.53 -35.53
CA GLN A 43 2.13 18.13 -35.51
C GLN A 43 2.91 17.27 -34.49
N ASN A 44 4.13 17.69 -34.13
CA ASN A 44 4.95 17.00 -33.13
C ASN A 44 4.68 17.47 -31.69
N LEU A 45 3.96 18.58 -31.48
CA LEU A 45 3.67 19.10 -30.13
C LEU A 45 2.90 18.10 -29.29
N ILE A 46 1.83 17.52 -29.84
CA ILE A 46 0.93 16.61 -29.13
C ILE A 46 0.55 15.47 -30.06
N ARG A 47 0.91 14.23 -29.69
CA ARG A 47 0.62 13.06 -30.53
C ARG A 47 0.53 11.77 -29.70
N VAL A 48 -0.21 10.78 -30.20
CA VAL A 48 -0.33 9.45 -29.58
C VAL A 48 0.78 8.52 -30.08
N TRP A 49 1.39 7.81 -29.13
CA TRP A 49 2.50 6.88 -29.34
C TRP A 49 2.29 5.61 -28.51
N VAL A 50 3.11 4.59 -28.77
CA VAL A 50 3.08 3.31 -28.04
C VAL A 50 4.40 3.10 -27.30
N VAL A 51 4.34 2.68 -26.04
CA VAL A 51 5.52 2.40 -25.23
C VAL A 51 6.23 1.14 -25.73
N VAL A 52 7.54 1.22 -25.94
CA VAL A 52 8.36 0.08 -26.39
C VAL A 52 9.32 -0.42 -25.34
N ASP A 53 9.76 0.45 -24.44
CA ASP A 53 10.74 0.12 -23.42
C ASP A 53 10.56 1.02 -22.20
N VAL A 54 10.85 0.51 -21.01
CA VAL A 54 10.62 1.17 -19.73
C VAL A 54 11.78 0.86 -18.78
N ASN A 55 12.38 1.91 -18.23
CA ASN A 55 13.49 1.82 -17.31
C ASN A 55 13.28 2.75 -16.12
N ALA A 56 13.38 2.21 -14.90
CA ALA A 56 13.10 2.94 -13.66
C ALA A 56 14.00 4.19 -13.43
N LYS A 57 15.18 4.26 -14.04
CA LYS A 57 16.13 5.38 -13.89
C LYS A 57 16.19 6.31 -15.09
N GLN A 58 15.83 5.82 -16.27
CA GLN A 58 15.98 6.57 -17.53
C GLN A 58 14.65 7.10 -18.07
N GLY A 59 13.52 6.49 -17.70
CA GLY A 59 12.21 6.84 -18.26
C GLY A 59 11.70 5.76 -19.19
N CYS A 60 10.92 6.14 -20.19
CA CYS A 60 10.34 5.24 -21.17
C CYS A 60 10.70 5.67 -22.59
N ARG A 61 10.72 4.70 -23.51
CA ARG A 61 10.85 4.93 -24.94
C ARG A 61 9.54 4.63 -25.61
N VAL A 62 9.22 5.41 -26.62
CA VAL A 62 7.93 5.38 -27.32
C VAL A 62 8.16 5.38 -28.83
N LYS A 63 7.25 4.74 -29.57
CA LYS A 63 7.28 4.70 -31.04
C LYS A 63 5.95 5.10 -31.67
N THR A 64 6.02 5.66 -32.88
CA THR A 64 4.86 5.88 -33.76
C THR A 64 5.31 5.67 -35.20
N GLY A 65 4.65 4.74 -35.92
CA GLY A 65 5.12 4.29 -37.23
C GLY A 65 6.60 3.89 -37.19
N ASN A 66 7.43 4.58 -37.99
CA ASN A 66 8.88 4.33 -38.08
C ASN A 66 9.73 5.20 -37.16
N LEU A 67 9.11 6.08 -36.36
CA LEU A 67 9.81 6.97 -35.45
C LEU A 67 9.88 6.34 -34.05
N SER A 68 11.04 6.46 -33.42
CA SER A 68 11.26 6.08 -32.02
C SER A 68 12.00 7.20 -31.30
N THR A 69 11.62 7.45 -30.05
CA THR A 69 12.31 8.43 -29.21
C THR A 69 13.51 7.81 -28.50
N ASP A 70 14.38 8.67 -27.98
CA ASP A 70 15.28 8.31 -26.89
C ASP A 70 14.48 8.19 -25.56
N TRP A 71 15.18 8.02 -24.44
CA TRP A 71 14.60 7.94 -23.11
C TRP A 71 13.92 9.26 -22.69
N LEU A 72 12.61 9.20 -22.47
CA LEU A 72 11.78 10.33 -22.04
C LEU A 72 11.18 10.07 -20.66
N ASN A 73 11.09 11.13 -19.86
CA ASN A 73 10.39 11.06 -18.58
C ASN A 73 8.88 10.97 -18.81
N TRP A 74 8.21 10.11 -18.05
CA TRP A 74 6.77 10.12 -17.97
C TRP A 74 6.27 11.03 -16.84
N ILE A 75 5.07 11.55 -17.03
CA ILE A 75 4.36 12.35 -16.03
C ILE A 75 3.79 11.41 -14.97
N THR A 76 3.95 11.81 -13.70
CA THR A 76 3.38 11.11 -12.55
C THR A 76 2.53 12.08 -11.73
N LEU A 77 1.64 11.56 -10.90
CA LEU A 77 0.73 12.38 -10.09
C LEU A 77 1.48 13.34 -9.13
N ARG A 78 2.60 12.90 -8.54
CA ARG A 78 3.42 13.69 -7.61
C ARG A 78 4.91 13.39 -7.81
N ALA A 79 5.72 14.44 -7.91
CA ALA A 79 7.18 14.37 -8.09
C ALA A 79 7.97 15.29 -7.13
N GLY A 80 7.44 15.56 -5.93
CA GLY A 80 8.02 16.47 -4.95
C GLY A 80 8.63 15.74 -3.73
N SER A 81 8.35 16.26 -2.53
CA SER A 81 8.62 15.57 -1.26
C SER A 81 7.84 14.26 -1.18
N SER A 82 6.56 14.29 -1.55
CA SER A 82 5.77 13.09 -1.88
C SER A 82 6.00 12.71 -3.34
N ARG A 83 6.20 11.42 -3.59
CA ARG A 83 6.50 10.88 -4.92
C ARG A 83 5.60 9.68 -5.18
N THR A 84 5.05 9.61 -6.39
CA THR A 84 4.27 8.46 -6.85
C THR A 84 5.00 7.81 -8.01
N MET A 85 5.02 6.48 -8.04
CA MET A 85 5.57 5.71 -9.13
C MET A 85 4.55 4.69 -9.58
N HIS A 86 4.07 4.84 -10.81
CA HIS A 86 3.28 3.84 -11.51
C HIS A 86 3.75 3.88 -12.96
N ALA A 87 4.71 3.01 -13.28
CA ALA A 87 5.40 3.04 -14.56
C ALA A 87 4.43 2.63 -15.69
N PRO A 88 4.60 3.21 -16.90
CA PRO A 88 3.86 2.72 -18.06
C PRO A 88 4.20 1.25 -18.35
N SER A 89 3.27 0.55 -18.98
CA SER A 89 3.49 -0.82 -19.48
C SER A 89 3.90 -0.80 -20.95
N ILE A 90 4.75 -1.75 -21.35
CA ILE A 90 5.14 -1.95 -22.75
C ILE A 90 3.87 -2.29 -23.55
N GLY A 91 3.73 -1.69 -24.73
CA GLY A 91 2.55 -1.83 -25.59
C GLY A 91 1.39 -0.88 -25.24
N GLY A 92 1.46 -0.16 -24.12
CA GLY A 92 0.45 0.83 -23.74
C GLY A 92 0.45 2.07 -24.65
N GLN A 93 -0.74 2.60 -24.95
CA GLN A 93 -0.88 3.90 -25.63
C GLN A 93 -0.64 5.06 -24.67
N VAL A 94 0.08 6.07 -25.15
CA VAL A 94 0.47 7.26 -24.39
C VAL A 94 0.44 8.50 -25.25
N LEU A 95 0.29 9.66 -24.62
CA LEU A 95 0.40 10.96 -25.28
C LEU A 95 1.81 11.53 -25.07
N ILE A 96 2.46 12.01 -26.12
CA ILE A 96 3.71 12.75 -26.01
C ILE A 96 3.41 14.25 -26.07
N LEU A 97 4.01 15.01 -25.15
CA LEU A 97 3.99 16.46 -25.09
C LEU A 97 5.39 17.00 -25.35
N SER A 98 5.65 17.44 -26.58
CA SER A 98 6.97 17.90 -27.03
C SER A 98 7.13 19.39 -26.83
N ILE A 99 8.19 19.82 -26.14
CA ILE A 99 8.45 21.25 -25.95
C ILE A 99 9.00 21.82 -27.26
N GLY A 100 8.26 22.74 -27.89
CA GLY A 100 8.65 23.35 -29.16
C GLY A 100 8.62 22.41 -30.37
N GLY A 101 7.94 21.26 -30.26
CA GLY A 101 7.87 20.26 -31.34
C GLY A 101 9.12 19.39 -31.47
N GLU A 102 10.05 19.48 -30.52
CA GLU A 102 11.24 18.64 -30.42
C GLU A 102 10.94 17.37 -29.60
N LEU A 103 11.13 16.21 -30.21
CA LEU A 103 10.77 14.92 -29.61
C LEU A 103 11.76 14.50 -28.51
N MET A 104 13.00 15.01 -28.56
CA MET A 104 14.04 14.66 -27.59
C MET A 104 13.83 15.30 -26.20
N THR A 105 13.02 16.34 -26.10
CA THR A 105 12.72 17.06 -24.85
C THR A 105 11.29 16.86 -24.38
N ALA A 106 10.61 15.84 -24.93
CA ALA A 106 9.21 15.60 -24.70
C ALA A 106 8.94 14.86 -23.39
N PHE A 107 7.70 14.98 -22.91
CA PHE A 107 7.20 14.25 -21.74
C PHE A 107 6.10 13.29 -22.15
N VAL A 108 6.06 12.13 -21.51
CA VAL A 108 5.08 11.08 -21.79
C VAL A 108 3.95 11.15 -20.77
N LEU A 109 2.73 11.39 -21.21
CA LEU A 109 1.52 11.30 -20.40
C LEU A 109 0.84 9.94 -20.62
N THR A 110 0.64 9.21 -19.53
CA THR A 110 0.02 7.88 -19.51
C THR A 110 -1.48 7.98 -19.19
N GLY A 111 -2.22 6.89 -19.45
CA GLY A 111 -3.63 6.78 -19.04
C GLY A 111 -4.65 6.96 -20.17
N ILE A 112 -4.38 6.44 -21.36
CA ILE A 112 -5.37 6.34 -22.44
C ILE A 112 -5.87 4.90 -22.49
N PHE A 113 -7.18 4.70 -22.31
CA PHE A 113 -7.82 3.40 -22.53
C PHE A 113 -7.84 3.05 -24.03
N PHE A 114 -7.67 1.78 -24.34
CA PHE A 114 -7.70 1.26 -25.70
C PHE A 114 -8.21 -0.17 -25.71
N ASP A 115 -8.52 -0.73 -26.89
CA ASP A 115 -9.24 -2.01 -27.01
C ASP A 115 -8.64 -3.18 -26.20
N GLN A 116 -7.31 -3.23 -26.05
CA GLN A 116 -6.65 -4.29 -25.27
C GLN A 116 -6.79 -4.09 -23.75
N TYR A 117 -6.90 -2.85 -23.29
CA TYR A 117 -7.06 -2.48 -21.88
C TYR A 117 -8.17 -1.43 -21.75
N PRO A 118 -9.44 -1.86 -21.79
CA PRO A 118 -10.60 -0.97 -21.64
C PRO A 118 -10.76 -0.51 -20.18
N GLU A 119 -11.76 0.33 -19.93
CA GLU A 119 -12.15 0.74 -18.59
C GLU A 119 -12.44 -0.49 -17.69
N PRO A 120 -11.88 -0.54 -16.48
CA PRO A 120 -11.97 -1.73 -15.63
C PRO A 120 -13.33 -1.89 -14.93
N THR A 121 -14.11 -0.82 -14.82
CA THR A 121 -15.42 -0.82 -14.17
C THR A 121 -16.36 0.13 -14.89
N THR A 122 -17.66 -0.14 -14.82
CA THR A 122 -18.72 0.75 -15.33
C THR A 122 -19.20 1.75 -14.27
N SER A 123 -18.74 1.63 -13.02
CA SER A 123 -19.09 2.59 -11.96
C SER A 123 -18.35 3.90 -12.15
N LEU A 124 -19.08 4.99 -12.30
CA LEU A 124 -18.52 6.34 -12.42
C LEU A 124 -18.15 6.96 -11.06
N LYS A 125 -18.36 6.23 -9.95
CA LYS A 125 -18.12 6.72 -8.58
C LYS A 125 -17.02 5.95 -7.86
N ALA A 126 -16.76 4.71 -8.24
CA ALA A 126 -15.73 3.89 -7.64
C ALA A 126 -14.34 4.46 -7.94
N ASP A 127 -13.47 4.48 -6.93
CA ASP A 127 -12.03 4.51 -7.16
C ASP A 127 -11.57 3.06 -7.32
N HIS A 128 -11.28 2.64 -8.55
CA HIS A 128 -11.03 1.25 -8.91
C HIS A 128 -9.65 1.10 -9.56
N ARG A 129 -8.84 0.17 -9.02
CA ARG A 129 -7.52 -0.15 -9.56
C ARG A 129 -7.35 -1.65 -9.76
N VAL A 130 -7.10 -2.05 -11.00
CA VAL A 130 -6.72 -3.42 -11.38
C VAL A 130 -5.21 -3.49 -11.60
N TYR A 131 -4.59 -4.53 -11.06
CA TYR A 131 -3.18 -4.84 -11.22
C TYR A 131 -2.97 -5.95 -12.26
N SER A 132 -1.77 -6.02 -12.83
CA SER A 132 -1.43 -6.99 -13.89
C SER A 132 -1.53 -8.47 -13.47
N ASP A 133 -1.49 -8.77 -12.18
CA ASP A 133 -1.69 -10.10 -11.60
C ASP A 133 -3.16 -10.40 -11.27
N GLY A 134 -4.07 -9.48 -11.59
CA GLY A 134 -5.50 -9.59 -11.31
C GLY A 134 -5.92 -9.13 -9.93
N ALA A 135 -5.00 -8.63 -9.10
CA ALA A 135 -5.37 -8.01 -7.83
C ALA A 135 -6.19 -6.73 -8.08
N VAL A 136 -7.11 -6.42 -7.16
CA VAL A 136 -8.00 -5.26 -7.24
C VAL A 136 -8.07 -4.55 -5.90
N ILE A 137 -7.85 -3.24 -5.92
CA ILE A 137 -8.15 -2.33 -4.81
C ILE A 137 -9.26 -1.39 -5.27
N GLU A 138 -10.38 -1.37 -4.55
CA GLU A 138 -11.56 -0.58 -4.90
C GLU A 138 -12.19 0.07 -3.66
N TYR A 139 -12.59 1.34 -3.78
CA TYR A 139 -13.56 1.95 -2.87
C TYR A 139 -14.80 2.39 -3.63
N GLU A 140 -15.98 1.87 -3.26
CA GLU A 140 -17.28 2.22 -3.86
C GLU A 140 -18.13 3.04 -2.88
N PRO A 141 -18.33 4.35 -3.13
CA PRO A 141 -19.16 5.19 -2.27
C PRO A 141 -20.64 4.77 -2.18
N ALA A 142 -21.19 4.11 -3.19
CA ALA A 142 -22.61 3.72 -3.20
C ALA A 142 -22.97 2.71 -2.11
N ASN A 143 -22.04 1.84 -1.72
CA ASN A 143 -22.22 0.86 -0.65
C ASN A 143 -21.23 1.06 0.52
N GLY A 144 -20.29 2.00 0.41
CA GLY A 144 -19.31 2.30 1.45
C GLY A 144 -18.26 1.21 1.65
N VAL A 145 -18.00 0.39 0.61
CA VAL A 145 -17.10 -0.76 0.71
C VAL A 145 -15.71 -0.40 0.20
N LEU A 146 -14.70 -0.60 1.06
CA LEU A 146 -13.30 -0.71 0.67
C LEU A 146 -12.95 -2.20 0.50
N LYS A 147 -12.47 -2.58 -0.68
CA LYS A 147 -12.12 -3.96 -1.02
C LYS A 147 -10.68 -4.04 -1.51
N ASP A 148 -9.94 -4.99 -0.94
CA ASP A 148 -8.66 -5.47 -1.45
C ASP A 148 -8.77 -6.97 -1.70
N SER A 149 -8.52 -7.41 -2.93
CA SER A 149 -8.75 -8.80 -3.34
C SER A 149 -7.76 -9.28 -4.40
N GLY A 150 -7.52 -10.59 -4.44
CA GLY A 150 -6.56 -11.21 -5.37
C GLY A 150 -5.10 -11.09 -4.95
N VAL A 151 -4.80 -10.36 -3.87
CA VAL A 151 -3.45 -10.22 -3.32
C VAL A 151 -2.96 -11.53 -2.69
N LYS A 152 -1.68 -11.84 -2.90
CA LYS A 152 -1.03 -13.04 -2.32
C LYS A 152 -0.53 -12.80 -0.90
N ASN A 153 0.06 -11.63 -0.65
CA ASN A 153 0.62 -11.23 0.64
C ASN A 153 0.21 -9.79 0.94
N ALA A 154 -0.15 -9.51 2.19
CA ALA A 154 -0.45 -8.16 2.68
C ALA A 154 0.37 -7.88 3.95
N HIS A 155 1.15 -6.80 3.95
CA HIS A 155 2.00 -6.39 5.06
C HIS A 155 1.62 -4.98 5.52
N ILE A 156 1.39 -4.82 6.82
CA ILE A 156 1.10 -3.53 7.45
C ILE A 156 2.13 -3.31 8.56
N GLU A 157 3.09 -2.42 8.32
CA GLU A 157 4.14 -2.08 9.28
C GLU A 157 3.95 -0.65 9.77
N ALA A 158 3.81 -0.48 11.10
CA ALA A 158 3.69 0.81 11.75
C ALA A 158 4.70 0.93 12.89
N ILE A 159 5.30 2.11 13.04
CA ILE A 159 6.34 2.36 14.06
C ILE A 159 5.75 2.45 15.48
N LYS A 160 4.50 2.90 15.61
CA LYS A 160 3.89 3.19 16.92
C LYS A 160 2.67 2.32 17.21
N SER A 161 1.67 2.36 16.34
CA SER A 161 0.42 1.65 16.58
C SER A 161 -0.36 1.42 15.30
N ILE A 162 -1.20 0.38 15.34
CA ILE A 162 -2.28 0.10 14.39
C ILE A 162 -3.56 0.07 15.22
N HIS A 163 -4.60 0.79 14.79
CA HIS A 163 -5.89 0.85 15.47
C HIS A 163 -7.02 0.55 14.48
N ALA A 164 -7.91 -0.37 14.86
CA ALA A 164 -9.09 -0.73 14.10
C ALA A 164 -10.32 -0.69 15.01
N SER A 165 -11.28 0.18 14.69
CA SER A 165 -12.53 0.34 15.43
C SER A 165 -13.71 0.13 14.50
N THR A 166 -14.55 -0.83 14.84
CA THR A 166 -15.75 -1.22 14.10
C THR A 166 -16.65 -2.02 15.05
N GLU A 167 -17.92 -2.19 14.68
CA GLU A 167 -18.84 -3.05 15.44
C GLU A 167 -18.41 -4.52 15.42
N LYS A 168 -17.79 -4.97 14.32
CA LYS A 168 -17.43 -6.37 14.13
C LYS A 168 -16.15 -6.52 13.31
N VAL A 169 -15.20 -7.27 13.86
CA VAL A 169 -13.99 -7.74 13.15
C VAL A 169 -14.13 -9.23 12.90
N MET A 170 -13.97 -9.66 11.65
CA MET A 170 -13.98 -11.07 11.24
C MET A 170 -12.62 -11.44 10.68
N VAL A 171 -11.96 -12.42 11.31
CA VAL A 171 -10.70 -12.98 10.82
C VAL A 171 -10.93 -14.45 10.52
N THR A 172 -10.67 -14.85 9.27
CA THR A 172 -10.80 -16.24 8.82
C THR A 172 -9.46 -16.70 8.26
N ALA A 173 -8.83 -17.65 8.95
CA ALA A 173 -7.61 -18.30 8.51
C ALA A 173 -7.85 -19.80 8.34
N LYS A 174 -7.27 -20.41 7.30
CA LYS A 174 -7.38 -21.85 7.05
C LYS A 174 -6.40 -22.68 7.88
N THR A 175 -5.30 -22.06 8.32
CA THR A 175 -4.21 -22.72 9.02
C THR A 175 -4.13 -22.23 10.46
N GLU A 176 -3.76 -20.97 10.67
CA GLU A 176 -3.53 -20.40 11.98
C GLU A 176 -3.67 -18.88 12.01
N ILE A 177 -3.85 -18.35 13.22
CA ILE A 177 -3.72 -16.92 13.54
C ILE A 177 -2.68 -16.84 14.66
N LEU A 178 -1.54 -16.19 14.39
CA LEU A 178 -0.49 -15.94 15.38
C LEU A 178 -0.64 -14.53 15.93
N LEU A 179 -0.78 -14.42 17.27
CA LEU A 179 -0.72 -13.16 18.00
C LEU A 179 0.59 -13.14 18.81
N ASP A 180 1.67 -12.72 18.15
CA ASP A 180 3.00 -12.65 18.76
C ASP A 180 3.20 -11.30 19.46
N ALA A 181 2.81 -11.25 20.73
CA ALA A 181 2.99 -10.09 21.60
C ALA A 181 3.31 -10.54 23.03
N PRO A 182 4.07 -9.76 23.82
CA PRO A 182 4.29 -10.05 25.24
C PRO A 182 3.00 -10.14 26.06
N GLU A 183 1.96 -9.41 25.65
CA GLU A 183 0.65 -9.40 26.29
C GLU A 183 -0.48 -9.29 25.26
N VAL A 184 -1.51 -10.12 25.40
CA VAL A 184 -2.75 -10.07 24.62
C VAL A 184 -3.92 -9.91 25.59
N ILE A 185 -4.62 -8.77 25.50
CA ILE A 185 -5.68 -8.41 26.44
C ILE A 185 -7.05 -8.55 25.78
N TYR A 186 -7.89 -9.44 26.33
CA TYR A 186 -9.32 -9.46 26.05
C TYR A 186 -10.06 -8.78 27.20
N SER A 187 -10.68 -7.63 26.95
CA SER A 187 -11.32 -6.82 28.00
C SER A 187 -12.60 -7.42 28.61
N LYS A 188 -13.19 -8.41 27.93
CA LYS A 188 -14.45 -9.07 28.34
C LYS A 188 -14.31 -10.59 28.23
N LYS A 189 -15.00 -11.20 27.27
CA LYS A 189 -15.12 -12.65 27.12
C LYS A 189 -14.24 -13.16 25.99
N LEU A 190 -13.48 -14.21 26.24
CA LEU A 190 -12.90 -15.07 25.22
C LEU A 190 -13.78 -16.32 25.06
N THR A 191 -14.18 -16.64 23.83
CA THR A 191 -14.88 -17.89 23.50
C THR A 191 -14.02 -18.65 22.49
N THR A 192 -13.63 -19.88 22.84
CA THR A 192 -12.83 -20.76 22.00
C THR A 192 -13.30 -22.20 22.15
N ALA A 193 -13.11 -23.03 21.12
CA ALA A 193 -13.42 -24.46 21.16
C ALA A 193 -12.42 -25.23 22.03
N THR A 194 -11.14 -24.86 21.94
CA THR A 194 -10.03 -25.46 22.70
C THR A 194 -9.08 -24.36 23.19
N LEU A 195 -8.42 -24.59 24.31
CA LEU A 195 -7.40 -23.71 24.87
C LEU A 195 -6.21 -24.55 25.33
N ASP A 196 -5.02 -24.23 24.82
CA ASP A 196 -3.75 -24.81 25.24
C ASP A 196 -2.89 -23.73 25.89
N VAL A 197 -2.43 -23.97 27.13
CA VAL A 197 -1.64 -23.02 27.93
C VAL A 197 -0.31 -23.67 28.29
N LYS A 198 0.75 -23.32 27.56
CA LYS A 198 2.05 -24.00 27.64
C LYS A 198 2.94 -23.57 28.80
N ALA A 199 2.84 -22.30 29.21
CA ALA A 199 3.68 -21.72 30.26
C ALA A 199 2.94 -21.46 31.58
N GLY A 200 1.70 -21.98 31.70
CA GLY A 200 0.83 -21.70 32.84
C GLY A 200 0.37 -20.24 32.90
N GLY A 201 -0.03 -19.81 34.10
CA GLY A 201 -0.52 -18.47 34.39
C GLY A 201 -1.37 -18.45 35.65
N THR A 202 -1.86 -17.27 36.01
CA THR A 202 -2.80 -17.11 37.12
C THR A 202 -4.22 -17.05 36.57
N MET A 203 -5.12 -17.87 37.12
CA MET A 203 -6.56 -17.76 36.88
C MET A 203 -7.21 -17.21 38.14
N THR A 204 -7.95 -16.11 38.03
CA THR A 204 -8.66 -15.49 39.15
C THR A 204 -10.17 -15.52 38.93
N GLY A 205 -10.92 -15.45 40.03
CA GLY A 205 -12.37 -15.57 40.02
C GLY A 205 -12.87 -17.01 39.98
N ASN A 206 -14.19 -17.15 39.81
CA ASN A 206 -14.84 -18.46 39.80
C ASN A 206 -14.69 -19.12 38.43
N ILE A 207 -14.25 -20.38 38.43
CA ILE A 207 -14.21 -21.23 37.23
C ILE A 207 -15.25 -22.33 37.42
N THR A 208 -16.24 -22.37 36.53
CA THR A 208 -17.32 -23.37 36.58
C THR A 208 -17.20 -24.31 35.37
N PRO A 209 -16.48 -25.44 35.50
CA PRO A 209 -16.42 -26.44 34.44
C PRO A 209 -17.74 -27.22 34.37
N THR A 210 -18.24 -27.46 33.17
CA THR A 210 -19.36 -28.40 32.94
C THR A 210 -18.88 -29.82 32.64
N GLY A 211 -17.58 -29.99 32.36
CA GLY A 211 -16.90 -31.28 32.15
C GLY A 211 -15.94 -31.62 33.28
N GLN A 212 -15.12 -32.66 33.08
CA GLN A 212 -14.08 -33.05 34.03
C GLN A 212 -13.01 -31.96 34.14
N PHE A 213 -12.68 -31.57 35.36
CA PHE A 213 -11.54 -30.72 35.65
C PHE A 213 -10.50 -31.53 36.41
N SER A 214 -9.34 -31.76 35.79
CA SER A 214 -8.28 -32.60 36.34
C SER A 214 -6.95 -31.88 36.37
N SER A 215 -6.17 -32.13 37.42
CA SER A 215 -4.79 -31.66 37.55
C SER A 215 -3.89 -32.84 37.87
N ASN A 216 -2.78 -32.99 37.14
CA ASN A 216 -1.81 -34.08 37.31
C ASN A 216 -2.46 -35.49 37.34
N GLY A 217 -3.49 -35.71 36.51
CA GLY A 217 -4.23 -36.98 36.43
C GLY A 217 -5.31 -37.18 37.50
N ILE A 218 -5.46 -36.25 38.45
CA ILE A 218 -6.50 -36.30 39.49
C ILE A 218 -7.69 -35.43 39.07
N VAL A 219 -8.86 -36.06 38.91
CA VAL A 219 -10.14 -35.38 38.65
C VAL A 219 -10.66 -34.82 39.98
N ILE A 220 -10.77 -33.49 40.07
CA ILE A 220 -10.97 -32.80 41.35
C ILE A 220 -12.29 -33.21 42.03
N ASP A 221 -13.38 -33.31 41.28
CA ASP A 221 -14.71 -33.66 41.80
C ASP A 221 -14.90 -35.17 42.07
N LYS A 222 -13.94 -36.02 41.69
CA LYS A 222 -14.03 -37.49 41.83
C LYS A 222 -12.81 -38.11 42.50
N HIS A 223 -11.91 -37.30 43.07
CA HIS A 223 -10.70 -37.82 43.69
C HIS A 223 -11.04 -38.70 44.90
N LYS A 224 -10.23 -39.74 45.10
CA LYS A 224 -10.38 -40.68 46.22
C LYS A 224 -9.08 -40.70 47.01
N HIS A 225 -9.21 -40.90 48.32
CA HIS A 225 -8.06 -41.09 49.21
C HIS A 225 -7.84 -42.59 49.46
N GLY A 226 -6.60 -43.06 49.27
CA GLY A 226 -6.14 -44.42 49.60
C GLY A 226 -5.36 -44.45 50.92
N GLY A 227 -5.09 -45.66 51.45
CA GLY A 227 -4.22 -45.84 52.62
C GLY A 227 -4.87 -45.50 53.98
N VAL A 228 -6.18 -45.26 54.02
CA VAL A 228 -6.93 -44.96 55.25
C VAL A 228 -7.90 -46.09 55.60
N LYS A 229 -8.04 -46.40 56.89
CA LYS A 229 -9.07 -47.35 57.38
C LYS A 229 -10.44 -46.71 57.19
N ARG A 230 -11.29 -47.32 56.38
CA ARG A 230 -12.66 -46.84 56.15
C ARG A 230 -13.47 -46.99 57.43
N GLY A 231 -13.99 -45.88 57.94
CA GLY A 231 -15.01 -45.87 59.00
C GLY A 231 -16.38 -46.29 58.46
N GLY A 232 -17.31 -46.61 59.36
CA GLY A 232 -18.71 -46.91 59.00
C GLY A 232 -19.59 -45.67 58.84
N GLU A 233 -19.09 -44.50 59.21
CA GLU A 233 -19.81 -43.23 59.20
C GLU A 233 -19.34 -42.33 58.06
N GLN A 234 -20.24 -41.49 57.54
CA GLN A 234 -19.93 -40.49 56.54
C GLN A 234 -19.36 -39.24 57.22
N THR A 235 -18.15 -38.85 56.83
CA THR A 235 -17.52 -37.62 57.34
C THR A 235 -18.12 -36.38 56.69
N ASP A 236 -17.93 -35.23 57.31
CA ASP A 236 -18.20 -33.93 56.69
C ASP A 236 -17.38 -33.76 55.40
N GLY A 237 -17.88 -32.89 54.51
CA GLY A 237 -17.22 -32.58 53.24
C GLY A 237 -15.87 -31.88 53.45
N PRO A 238 -14.96 -31.97 52.47
CA PRO A 238 -13.70 -31.23 52.51
C PRO A 238 -13.96 -29.72 52.64
N GLN A 239 -13.21 -29.06 53.53
CA GLN A 239 -13.21 -27.61 53.75
C GLN A 239 -12.16 -26.93 52.86
#